data_AF-A0A815M8N3-F1
#
_entry.id   AF-A0A815M8N3-F1
#
_cell.length_a   1.000
_cell.length_b   1.000
_cell.length_c   1.000
_cell.angle_alpha   90.00
_cell.angle_beta   90.00
_cell.angle_gamma   90.00
#
_symmetry.space_group_name_H-M   'P 1'
#
loop_
_entity.id
_entity.type
_entity.pdbx_description
1 polymer ?
#
loop_
_entity_poly.entity_id
_entity_poly.type
_entity_poly.pdbx_seq_one_letter_code
_entity_poly.pdbx_strand_id
1 'polypeptide(L)'
;TTGNKQSQMASNIMTPESNVVHVVLDEKFQDIYKTNEDAIRVIDDGRTCETVKRGLCGCATGKHSYTSGLHSVRIKVNYGDVFLGIRSRNVIPVPDEFAWSAYHGTPSTYGWSTYVGRRCNGIPTFSGIEPNGNGSNIYVLTLNCDERRLSIVHENGTEQDEIEVHPLNAPFPWCLFVQVSKSGSSLTLL
;
A
#
# COMPACT_ATOMS: atom_id res chain seq x y z
N THR A 1 10.09 -61.99 34.92
CA THR A 1 10.51 -60.60 35.14
C THR A 1 10.26 -59.82 33.86
N THR A 2 9.09 -59.22 33.74
CA THR A 2 8.58 -58.55 32.54
C THR A 2 8.94 -57.06 32.59
N GLY A 3 9.81 -56.61 31.67
CA GLY A 3 10.22 -55.21 31.56
C GLY A 3 9.45 -54.51 30.43
N ASN A 4 8.43 -53.73 30.80
CA ASN A 4 7.77 -52.78 29.90
C ASN A 4 8.65 -51.52 29.75
N LYS A 5 9.15 -51.26 28.54
CA LYS A 5 9.70 -49.94 28.17
C LYS A 5 8.57 -49.13 27.52
N GLN A 6 7.99 -48.21 28.29
CA GLN A 6 7.15 -47.15 27.75
C GLN A 6 8.04 -46.15 27.00
N SER A 7 7.84 -46.06 25.69
CA SER A 7 8.40 -45.03 24.82
C SER A 7 7.55 -43.77 24.99
N GLN A 8 8.08 -42.75 25.66
CA GLN A 8 7.50 -41.41 25.67
C GLN A 8 7.73 -40.77 24.30
N MET A 9 6.66 -40.60 23.52
CA MET A 9 6.67 -39.71 22.37
C MET A 9 6.62 -38.27 22.88
N ALA A 10 7.72 -37.54 22.68
CA ALA A 10 7.74 -36.09 22.88
C ALA A 10 6.84 -35.44 21.82
N SER A 11 5.70 -34.92 22.25
CA SER A 11 4.86 -34.04 21.44
C SER A 11 5.59 -32.72 21.24
N ASN A 12 6.12 -32.47 20.04
CA ASN A 12 6.55 -31.14 19.62
C ASN A 12 5.31 -30.24 19.58
N ILE A 13 5.12 -29.45 20.63
CA ILE A 13 4.17 -28.34 20.64
C ILE A 13 4.78 -27.27 19.73
N MET A 14 4.39 -27.27 18.46
CA MET A 14 4.57 -26.10 17.60
C MET A 14 3.76 -24.97 18.22
N THR A 15 4.45 -24.05 18.87
CA THR A 15 3.85 -22.76 19.23
C THR A 15 3.56 -22.03 17.91
N PRO A 16 2.34 -21.52 17.70
CA PRO A 16 2.08 -20.69 16.53
C PRO A 16 2.98 -19.46 16.66
N GLU A 17 3.87 -19.25 15.68
CA GLU A 17 4.62 -17.99 15.57
C GLU A 17 3.57 -16.87 15.58
N SER A 18 3.62 -16.02 16.60
CA SER A 18 2.75 -14.86 16.65
C SER A 18 3.07 -14.02 15.40
N ASN A 19 2.06 -13.63 14.63
CA ASN A 19 2.20 -12.71 13.51
C ASN A 19 2.69 -11.35 14.05
N VAL A 20 4.01 -11.20 14.21
CA VAL A 20 4.63 -9.95 14.65
C VAL A 20 4.47 -8.96 13.50
N VAL A 21 3.72 -7.88 13.75
CA VAL A 21 3.58 -6.78 12.80
C VAL A 21 4.84 -5.91 12.87
N HIS A 22 5.57 -5.82 11.77
CA HIS A 22 6.70 -4.90 11.62
C HIS A 22 6.20 -3.50 11.27
N VAL A 23 6.28 -2.56 12.22
CA VAL A 23 5.97 -1.15 11.96
C VAL A 23 7.13 -0.50 11.22
N VAL A 24 6.87 0.04 10.03
CA VAL A 24 7.89 0.62 9.14
C VAL A 24 8.02 2.12 9.38
N LEU A 25 8.94 2.52 10.25
CA LEU A 25 9.12 3.92 10.66
C LEU A 25 9.96 4.75 9.68
N ASP A 26 10.88 4.09 8.98
CA ASP A 26 11.88 4.72 8.12
C ASP A 26 11.44 4.79 6.64
N GLU A 27 10.18 4.47 6.31
CA GLU A 27 9.65 4.53 4.95
C GLU A 27 9.79 5.95 4.35
N LYS A 28 10.08 6.00 3.04
CA LYS A 28 10.23 7.23 2.25
C LYS A 28 9.82 6.97 0.81
N PHE A 29 9.34 7.99 0.13
CA PHE A 29 9.18 7.99 -1.32
C PHE A 29 10.56 8.05 -1.99
N GLN A 30 10.82 7.11 -2.89
CA GLN A 30 12.11 6.95 -3.57
C GLN A 30 11.98 7.21 -5.07
N ASP A 31 11.16 6.42 -5.78
CA ASP A 31 11.01 6.57 -7.22
C ASP A 31 9.75 7.39 -7.52
N ILE A 32 9.90 8.41 -8.37
CA ILE A 32 8.85 9.37 -8.68
C ILE A 32 8.56 9.32 -10.17
N TYR A 33 7.30 9.13 -10.53
CA TYR A 33 6.84 9.07 -11.92
C TYR A 33 5.80 10.16 -12.14
N LYS A 34 6.00 10.93 -13.20
CA LYS A 34 5.26 12.17 -13.43
C LYS A 34 4.88 12.30 -14.89
N THR A 35 3.69 12.82 -15.16
CA THR A 35 3.28 13.18 -16.52
C THR A 35 4.04 14.39 -17.06
N ASN A 36 4.58 15.21 -16.15
CA ASN A 36 5.45 16.34 -16.40
C ASN A 36 6.30 16.58 -15.16
N GLU A 37 7.51 17.13 -15.30
CA GLU A 37 8.41 17.46 -14.17
C GLU A 37 7.74 18.26 -13.05
N ASP A 38 6.78 19.12 -13.39
CA ASP A 38 6.03 19.96 -12.46
C ASP A 38 4.73 19.33 -11.95
N ALA A 39 4.47 18.03 -12.18
CA ALA A 39 3.22 17.42 -11.74
C ALA A 39 3.16 17.29 -10.22
N ILE A 40 4.22 16.72 -9.64
CA ILE A 40 4.33 16.44 -8.21
C ILE A 40 5.74 16.76 -7.71
N ARG A 41 5.84 17.01 -6.41
CA ARG A 41 7.10 17.10 -5.69
C ARG A 41 7.08 16.21 -4.46
N VAL A 42 8.27 15.74 -4.09
CA VAL A 42 8.50 15.04 -2.84
C VAL A 42 9.39 15.92 -1.97
N ILE A 43 8.94 16.18 -0.75
CA ILE A 43 9.59 17.07 0.23
C ILE A 43 9.70 16.34 1.58
N ASP A 44 10.17 17.05 2.61
CA ASP A 44 10.33 16.51 3.98
C ASP A 44 11.16 15.22 4.01
N ASP A 45 12.34 15.26 3.39
CA ASP A 45 13.28 14.13 3.33
C ASP A 45 12.62 12.85 2.78
N GLY A 46 11.83 13.00 1.73
CA GLY A 46 11.16 11.89 1.05
C GLY A 46 9.81 11.50 1.65
N ARG A 47 9.31 12.18 2.69
CA ARG A 47 8.12 11.72 3.42
C ARG A 47 6.81 12.33 2.96
N THR A 48 6.83 13.50 2.32
CA THR A 48 5.62 14.17 1.84
C THR A 48 5.60 14.19 0.33
N CYS A 49 4.49 13.75 -0.27
CA CYS A 49 4.24 13.81 -1.71
C CYS A 49 3.04 14.71 -1.98
N GLU A 50 3.19 15.70 -2.86
CA GLU A 50 2.11 16.63 -3.17
C GLU A 50 2.10 17.11 -4.62
N THR A 51 0.92 17.48 -5.10
CA THR A 51 0.75 18.05 -6.43
C THR A 51 1.17 19.51 -6.46
N VAL A 52 1.92 19.88 -7.50
CA VAL A 52 2.44 21.26 -7.67
C VAL A 52 1.55 22.07 -8.60
N LYS A 53 0.98 21.44 -9.65
CA LYS A 53 0.15 22.11 -10.65
C LYS A 53 -1.22 21.44 -10.82
N ARG A 54 -2.20 22.26 -11.20
CA ARG A 54 -3.57 21.80 -11.49
C ARG A 54 -3.61 20.91 -12.72
N GLY A 55 -4.41 19.85 -12.65
CA GLY A 55 -4.69 18.98 -13.79
C GLY A 55 -3.56 18.03 -14.15
N LEU A 56 -2.49 17.98 -13.35
CA LEU A 56 -1.42 17.01 -13.49
C LEU A 56 -1.51 15.94 -12.40
N CYS A 57 -0.89 14.81 -12.67
CA CYS A 57 -0.88 13.63 -11.82
C CYS A 57 0.54 13.05 -11.79
N GLY A 58 0.87 12.48 -10.64
CA GLY A 58 2.11 11.77 -10.45
C GLY A 58 1.94 10.71 -9.38
N CYS A 59 2.84 9.75 -9.39
CA CYS A 59 2.90 8.72 -8.37
C CYS A 59 4.31 8.59 -7.81
N ALA A 60 4.40 8.02 -6.62
CA ALA A 60 5.66 7.67 -5.99
C ALA A 60 5.60 6.25 -5.43
N THR A 61 6.75 5.57 -5.44
CA THR A 61 6.95 4.30 -4.75
C THR A 61 7.70 4.52 -3.44
N GLY A 62 7.40 3.72 -2.42
CA GLY A 62 8.18 3.65 -1.19
C GLY A 62 9.62 3.20 -1.48
N LYS A 63 10.51 3.20 -0.49
CA LYS A 63 11.90 2.76 -0.65
C LYS A 63 12.06 1.25 -0.41
N HIS A 64 11.18 0.68 0.41
CA HIS A 64 11.29 -0.71 0.84
C HIS A 64 10.76 -1.69 -0.20
N SER A 65 11.25 -2.93 -0.10
CA SER A 65 10.86 -4.07 -0.92
C SER A 65 10.35 -5.18 -0.01
N TYR A 66 9.06 -5.45 -0.06
CA TYR A 66 8.38 -6.40 0.81
C TYR A 66 8.20 -7.74 0.09
N THR A 67 8.68 -8.83 0.68
CA THR A 67 8.64 -10.19 0.08
C THR A 67 8.07 -11.25 1.00
N SER A 68 8.12 -11.03 2.31
CA SER A 68 7.66 -11.93 3.36
C SER A 68 7.32 -11.12 4.61
N GLY A 69 6.55 -11.70 5.53
CA GLY A 69 6.17 -11.09 6.80
C GLY A 69 5.01 -10.11 6.70
N LEU A 70 4.68 -9.52 7.85
CA LEU A 70 3.59 -8.58 8.04
C LEU A 70 4.13 -7.18 8.34
N HIS A 71 3.88 -6.22 7.45
CA HIS A 71 4.44 -4.85 7.54
C HIS A 71 3.33 -3.82 7.65
N SER A 72 3.53 -2.78 8.46
CA SER A 72 2.56 -1.71 8.64
C SER A 72 3.17 -0.34 8.39
N VAL A 73 2.50 0.46 7.55
CA VAL A 73 2.90 1.82 7.17
C VAL A 73 1.77 2.78 7.52
N ARG A 74 2.09 3.86 8.25
CA ARG A 74 1.14 4.93 8.59
C ARG A 74 1.26 6.07 7.59
N ILE A 75 0.13 6.47 7.03
CA ILE A 75 0.05 7.51 6.01
C ILE A 75 -1.01 8.51 6.41
N LYS A 76 -0.64 9.77 6.47
CA LYS A 76 -1.56 10.90 6.63
C LYS A 76 -1.95 11.42 5.25
N VAL A 77 -3.23 11.39 4.92
CA VAL A 77 -3.78 12.14 3.79
C VAL A 77 -4.03 13.56 4.28
N ASN A 78 -3.23 14.52 3.80
CA ASN A 78 -3.34 15.92 4.23
C ASN A 78 -4.57 16.58 3.58
N TYR A 79 -4.72 16.36 2.27
CA TYR A 79 -5.81 16.88 1.47
C TYR A 79 -5.88 16.19 0.10
N GLY A 80 -7.06 16.19 -0.53
CA GLY A 80 -7.23 16.02 -1.96
C GLY A 80 -7.44 14.58 -2.43
N ASP A 81 -7.23 14.37 -3.74
CA ASP A 81 -7.49 13.11 -4.43
C ASP A 81 -6.22 12.25 -4.47
N VAL A 82 -6.25 11.14 -3.74
CA VAL A 82 -5.09 10.28 -3.52
C VAL A 82 -5.41 8.81 -3.77
N PHE A 83 -4.37 8.07 -4.14
CA PHE A 83 -4.36 6.61 -4.12
C PHE A 83 -3.36 6.13 -3.07
N LEU A 84 -3.76 5.13 -2.28
CA LEU A 84 -2.94 4.46 -1.28
C LEU A 84 -2.93 2.96 -1.57
N GLY A 85 -1.77 2.36 -1.73
CA GLY A 85 -1.71 0.93 -1.99
C GLY A 85 -0.31 0.39 -2.22
N ILE A 86 -0.23 -0.67 -3.00
CA ILE A 86 1.01 -1.35 -3.36
C ILE A 86 1.10 -1.58 -4.85
N ARG A 87 2.31 -1.91 -5.29
CA ARG A 87 2.59 -2.54 -6.58
C ARG A 87 3.79 -3.45 -6.49
N SER A 88 3.98 -4.32 -7.47
CA SER A 88 5.26 -4.99 -7.69
C SER A 88 6.33 -3.95 -8.04
N ARG A 89 7.44 -3.95 -7.30
CA ARG A 89 8.54 -3.01 -7.52
C ARG A 89 9.13 -3.10 -8.93
N ASN A 90 9.14 -4.30 -9.50
CA ASN A 90 9.72 -4.55 -10.83
C ASN A 90 8.78 -4.17 -11.99
N VAL A 91 7.55 -3.71 -11.71
CA VAL A 91 6.59 -3.26 -12.72
C VAL A 91 6.53 -1.74 -12.70
N ILE A 92 7.14 -1.11 -13.69
CA ILE A 92 7.24 0.34 -13.81
C ILE A 92 5.83 0.96 -13.95
N PRO A 93 5.47 2.00 -13.17
CA PRO A 93 4.25 2.76 -13.38
C PRO A 93 4.27 3.47 -14.74
N VAL A 94 3.21 3.29 -15.52
CA VAL A 94 3.00 3.99 -16.80
C VAL A 94 1.67 4.75 -16.70
N PRO A 95 1.58 6.03 -17.09
CA PRO A 95 0.31 6.73 -17.04
C PRO A 95 -0.70 6.07 -17.99
N ASP A 96 -1.92 5.81 -17.51
CA ASP A 96 -3.01 5.33 -18.35
C ASP A 96 -3.51 6.46 -19.25
N GLU A 97 -3.28 6.34 -20.56
CA GLU A 97 -3.66 7.33 -21.57
C GLU A 97 -5.17 7.63 -21.58
N PHE A 98 -6.01 6.69 -21.14
CA PHE A 98 -7.47 6.81 -21.16
C PHE A 98 -8.06 7.27 -19.83
N ALA A 99 -7.30 7.23 -18.73
CA ALA A 99 -7.77 7.58 -17.39
C ALA A 99 -7.12 8.87 -16.85
N TRP A 100 -7.07 9.92 -17.68
CA TRP A 100 -6.43 11.20 -17.35
C TRP A 100 -4.98 11.03 -16.86
N SER A 101 -4.26 10.09 -17.47
CA SER A 101 -2.87 9.78 -17.14
C SER A 101 -2.67 9.28 -15.70
N ALA A 102 -3.70 8.68 -15.09
CA ALA A 102 -3.58 8.06 -13.78
C ALA A 102 -2.67 6.83 -13.84
N TYR A 103 -1.80 6.69 -12.86
CA TYR A 103 -0.90 5.55 -12.69
C TYR A 103 -1.57 4.40 -11.94
N HIS A 104 -2.61 4.67 -11.16
CA HIS A 104 -3.31 3.65 -10.39
C HIS A 104 -4.20 2.71 -11.24
N GLY A 105 -4.37 3.02 -12.54
CA GLY A 105 -5.08 2.18 -13.51
C GLY A 105 -4.23 1.07 -14.14
N THR A 106 -2.94 0.97 -13.78
CA THR A 106 -2.01 0.04 -14.44
C THR A 106 -2.01 -1.35 -13.81
N PRO A 107 -1.55 -2.38 -14.55
CA PRO A 107 -1.25 -3.69 -13.98
C PRO A 107 -0.39 -3.59 -12.73
N SER A 108 -0.52 -4.61 -11.87
CA SER A 108 0.18 -4.75 -10.59
C SER A 108 -0.24 -3.79 -9.48
N THR A 109 -1.10 -2.80 -9.75
CA THR A 109 -1.56 -1.87 -8.72
C THR A 109 -2.73 -2.43 -7.91
N TYR A 110 -2.61 -2.42 -6.58
CA TYR A 110 -3.65 -2.82 -5.64
C TYR A 110 -3.78 -1.77 -4.54
N GLY A 111 -5.01 -1.41 -4.15
CA GLY A 111 -5.22 -0.42 -3.08
C GLY A 111 -6.51 0.36 -3.24
N TRP A 112 -6.54 1.57 -2.68
CA TRP A 112 -7.74 2.39 -2.56
C TRP A 112 -7.50 3.80 -3.07
N SER A 113 -8.51 4.35 -3.74
CA SER A 113 -8.57 5.75 -4.15
C SER A 113 -9.69 6.47 -3.45
N THR A 114 -9.52 7.77 -3.25
CA THR A 114 -10.52 8.71 -2.74
C THR A 114 -11.79 8.85 -3.60
N TYR A 115 -11.85 8.26 -4.82
CA TYR A 115 -12.96 8.48 -5.76
C TYR A 115 -13.58 7.22 -6.36
N VAL A 116 -12.82 6.15 -6.57
CA VAL A 116 -13.33 4.91 -7.18
C VAL A 116 -13.25 3.70 -6.23
N GLY A 117 -12.99 3.94 -4.95
CA GLY A 117 -12.79 2.90 -3.94
C GLY A 117 -11.59 2.02 -4.27
N ARG A 118 -11.78 0.70 -4.22
CA ARG A 118 -10.76 -0.31 -4.49
C ARG A 118 -10.31 -0.38 -5.95
N ARG A 119 -9.02 -0.65 -6.12
CA ARG A 119 -8.38 -1.11 -7.36
C ARG A 119 -7.73 -2.47 -7.12
N CYS A 120 -8.01 -3.42 -8.01
CA CYS A 120 -7.38 -4.73 -8.03
C CYS A 120 -6.72 -4.94 -9.40
N ASN A 121 -5.40 -5.03 -9.44
CA ASN A 121 -4.63 -5.08 -10.69
C ASN A 121 -4.94 -3.89 -11.63
N GLY A 122 -5.08 -2.69 -11.07
CA GLY A 122 -5.47 -1.48 -11.80
C GLY A 122 -6.95 -1.38 -12.19
N ILE A 123 -7.74 -2.44 -12.00
CA ILE A 123 -9.16 -2.45 -12.36
C ILE A 123 -10.01 -1.96 -11.17
N PRO A 124 -10.93 -0.99 -11.37
CA PRO A 124 -11.79 -0.51 -10.30
C PRO A 124 -12.85 -1.57 -9.95
N THR A 125 -13.09 -1.80 -8.65
CA THR A 125 -14.11 -2.77 -8.21
C THR A 125 -15.33 -2.12 -7.55
N PHE A 126 -15.43 -0.78 -7.55
CA PHE A 126 -16.55 0.05 -7.02
C PHE A 126 -17.11 -0.47 -5.68
N SER A 127 -16.22 -0.92 -4.80
CA SER A 127 -16.50 -1.52 -3.50
C SER A 127 -15.36 -1.20 -2.54
N GLY A 128 -15.61 -1.33 -1.25
CA GLY A 128 -14.63 -1.06 -0.20
C GLY A 128 -14.68 0.37 0.33
N ILE A 129 -13.68 0.72 1.14
CA ILE A 129 -13.58 2.07 1.68
C ILE A 129 -13.03 3.04 0.64
N GLU A 130 -13.44 4.30 0.76
CA GLU A 130 -12.84 5.41 0.02
C GLU A 130 -12.07 6.25 1.03
N PRO A 131 -10.73 6.32 0.95
CA PRO A 131 -9.98 7.23 1.78
C PRO A 131 -10.57 8.64 1.66
N ASN A 132 -10.74 9.31 2.79
CA ASN A 132 -11.30 10.63 2.84
C ASN A 132 -10.19 11.66 2.58
N GLY A 133 -10.28 12.30 1.40
CA GLY A 133 -9.39 13.39 1.00
C GLY A 133 -9.65 14.71 1.71
N ASN A 134 -10.74 14.83 2.48
CA ASN A 134 -11.07 16.02 3.24
C ASN A 134 -10.64 15.85 4.70
N GLY A 135 -9.78 16.76 5.14
CA GLY A 135 -9.22 16.73 6.49
C GLY A 135 -8.01 15.80 6.59
N SER A 136 -7.22 16.04 7.64
CA SER A 136 -5.97 15.33 7.92
C SER A 136 -6.24 13.92 8.48
N ASN A 137 -6.65 13.00 7.61
CA ASN A 137 -6.96 11.62 8.00
C ASN A 137 -5.71 10.74 8.01
N ILE A 138 -5.63 9.83 8.98
CA ILE A 138 -4.52 8.87 9.09
C ILE A 138 -5.05 7.49 8.74
N TYR A 139 -4.35 6.83 7.83
CA TYR A 139 -4.59 5.47 7.39
C TYR A 139 -3.39 4.60 7.73
N VAL A 140 -3.67 3.40 8.23
CA VAL A 140 -2.69 2.34 8.44
C VAL A 140 -2.84 1.35 7.29
N LEU A 141 -1.82 1.25 6.44
CA LEU A 141 -1.73 0.17 5.45
C LEU A 141 -0.95 -0.99 6.05
N THR A 142 -1.52 -2.20 5.98
CA THR A 142 -0.83 -3.42 6.40
C THR A 142 -0.65 -4.35 5.21
N LEU A 143 0.61 -4.71 4.95
CA LEU A 143 1.04 -5.61 3.88
C LEU A 143 1.35 -6.96 4.51
N ASN A 144 0.44 -7.92 4.40
CA ASN A 144 0.67 -9.31 4.77
C ASN A 144 1.22 -10.06 3.55
N CYS A 145 2.54 -10.15 3.45
CA CYS A 145 3.19 -10.80 2.31
C CYS A 145 3.01 -12.32 2.35
N ASP A 146 2.94 -12.91 3.54
CA ASP A 146 2.83 -14.36 3.70
C ASP A 146 1.45 -14.87 3.28
N GLU A 147 0.39 -14.12 3.60
CA GLU A 147 -0.99 -14.44 3.21
C GLU A 147 -1.44 -13.74 1.91
N ARG A 148 -0.56 -12.93 1.31
CA ARG A 148 -0.86 -12.08 0.15
C ARG A 148 -2.08 -11.19 0.32
N ARG A 149 -2.18 -10.50 1.45
CA ARG A 149 -3.27 -9.57 1.76
C ARG A 149 -2.74 -8.16 1.93
N LEU A 150 -3.53 -7.20 1.48
CA LEU A 150 -3.36 -5.78 1.75
C LEU A 150 -4.58 -5.30 2.51
N SER A 151 -4.38 -4.68 3.67
CA SER A 151 -5.47 -4.06 4.41
C SER A 151 -5.23 -2.58 4.65
N ILE A 152 -6.32 -1.85 4.87
CA ILE A 152 -6.34 -0.45 5.24
C ILE A 152 -7.27 -0.26 6.44
N VAL A 153 -6.86 0.58 7.39
CA VAL A 153 -7.68 0.96 8.54
C VAL A 153 -7.58 2.47 8.72
N HIS A 154 -8.70 3.15 8.93
CA HIS A 154 -8.70 4.53 9.39
C HIS A 154 -8.39 4.57 10.88
N GLU A 155 -7.33 5.27 11.29
CA GLU A 155 -6.77 5.18 12.65
C GLU A 155 -7.76 5.53 13.76
N ASN A 156 -8.70 6.44 13.49
CA ASN A 156 -9.71 6.91 14.46
C ASN A 156 -11.12 6.40 14.14
N GLY A 157 -11.26 5.51 13.15
CA GLY A 157 -12.55 5.07 12.64
C GLY A 157 -12.78 3.57 12.82
N THR A 158 -14.00 3.14 12.52
CA THR A 158 -14.34 1.71 12.36
C THR A 158 -14.18 1.24 10.92
N GLU A 159 -13.79 2.15 10.02
CA GLU A 159 -13.60 1.89 8.60
C GLU A 159 -12.32 1.08 8.41
N GLN A 160 -12.50 -0.15 7.96
CA GLN A 160 -11.42 -1.05 7.59
C GLN A 160 -11.78 -1.80 6.34
N ASP A 161 -10.75 -2.20 5.61
CA ASP A 161 -10.92 -2.93 4.38
C ASP A 161 -9.73 -3.82 4.05
N GLU A 162 -9.95 -4.84 3.22
CA GLU A 162 -8.94 -5.80 2.82
C GLU A 162 -9.09 -6.23 1.35
N ILE A 163 -7.95 -6.45 0.70
CA ILE A 163 -7.82 -6.97 -0.65
C ILE A 163 -6.89 -8.18 -0.65
N GLU A 164 -7.34 -9.29 -1.24
CA GLU A 164 -6.47 -10.41 -1.60
C GLU A 164 -5.68 -10.06 -2.88
N VAL A 165 -4.36 -10.23 -2.83
CA VAL A 165 -3.45 -9.84 -3.91
C VAL A 165 -3.03 -11.06 -4.71
N HIS A 166 -3.51 -11.13 -5.95
CA HIS A 166 -3.24 -12.28 -6.81
C HIS A 166 -1.76 -12.32 -7.24
N PRO A 167 -1.04 -13.43 -7.02
CA PRO A 167 0.41 -13.55 -7.28
C PRO A 167 0.81 -13.29 -8.74
N LEU A 168 -0.06 -13.67 -9.69
CA LEU A 168 0.23 -13.46 -11.12
C LEU A 168 0.11 -12.00 -11.55
N ASN A 169 -0.65 -11.18 -10.81
CA ASN A 169 -0.92 -9.80 -11.17
C ASN A 169 0.06 -8.85 -10.47
N ALA A 170 0.38 -9.13 -9.21
CA ALA A 170 1.39 -8.42 -8.44
C ALA A 170 2.40 -9.42 -7.83
N PRO A 171 3.39 -9.88 -8.60
CA PRO A 171 4.48 -10.69 -8.06
C PRO A 171 5.35 -9.90 -7.06
N PHE A 172 6.05 -10.61 -6.17
CA PHE A 172 7.03 -9.99 -5.28
C PHE A 172 8.29 -9.51 -6.02
N PRO A 173 9.05 -8.57 -5.45
CA PRO A 173 8.75 -7.80 -4.23
C PRO A 173 7.68 -6.74 -4.45
N TRP A 174 6.89 -6.48 -3.42
CA TRP A 174 5.98 -5.33 -3.37
C TRP A 174 6.69 -4.09 -2.87
N CYS A 175 6.20 -2.92 -3.25
CA CYS A 175 6.53 -1.63 -2.65
C CYS A 175 5.25 -0.86 -2.35
N LEU A 176 5.33 0.06 -1.38
CA LEU A 176 4.30 1.07 -1.20
C LEU A 176 4.14 1.84 -2.52
N PHE A 177 2.90 2.13 -2.91
CA PHE A 177 2.59 2.92 -4.08
C PHE A 177 1.52 3.95 -3.74
N VAL A 178 1.80 5.20 -4.04
CA VAL A 178 0.86 6.29 -3.86
C VAL A 178 0.71 7.10 -5.14
N GLN A 179 -0.48 7.62 -5.36
CA GLN A 179 -0.73 8.62 -6.38
C GLN A 179 -1.34 9.84 -5.72
N VAL A 180 -0.94 11.03 -6.19
CA VAL A 180 -1.65 12.26 -5.89
C VAL A 180 -2.13 12.88 -7.21
N SER A 181 -3.40 13.23 -7.29
CA SER A 181 -4.03 13.84 -8.45
C SER A 181 -4.81 15.08 -8.04
N LYS A 182 -5.01 16.03 -8.97
CA LYS A 182 -5.70 17.32 -8.72
C LYS A 182 -4.90 18.29 -7.84
N SER A 183 -5.21 19.58 -7.96
CA SER A 183 -4.48 20.64 -7.25
C SER A 183 -4.57 20.52 -5.73
N GLY A 184 -3.42 20.66 -5.07
CA GLY A 184 -3.32 20.74 -3.62
C GLY A 184 -3.36 19.39 -2.92
N SER A 185 -3.50 18.28 -3.66
CA SER A 185 -3.48 16.95 -3.07
C SER A 185 -2.12 16.65 -2.47
N SER A 186 -2.12 16.15 -1.24
CA SER A 186 -0.92 15.96 -0.45
C SER A 186 -1.11 14.82 0.54
N LEU A 187 -0.06 14.04 0.75
CA LEU A 187 0.03 12.99 1.75
C LEU A 187 1.43 12.94 2.37
N THR A 188 1.52 12.41 3.59
CA THR A 188 2.75 12.33 4.37
C THR A 188 2.88 10.97 5.06
N LEU A 189 4.07 10.38 4.99
CA LEU A 189 4.46 9.19 5.76
C LEU A 189 4.75 9.57 7.21
N LEU A 190 4.12 8.88 8.17
CA LEU A 190 4.22 9.16 9.60
C LEU A 190 5.30 8.32 10.29
#